data_AF-A0A8X7C0V0-F1
#
_entry.id   AF-A0A8X7C0V0-F1
#
_cell.length_a   1.000
_cell.length_b   1.000
_cell.length_c   1.000
_cell.angle_alpha   90.00
_cell.angle_beta   90.00
_cell.angle_gamma   90.00
#
_symmetry.space_group_name_H-M   'P 1'
#
loop_
_entity.id
_entity.type
_entity.pdbx_description
1 polymer ?
#
loop_
_entity_poly.entity_id
_entity_poly.type
_entity_poly.pdbx_seq_one_letter_code
_entity_poly.pdbx_strand_id
1 'polypeptide(L)'
;MSNCLERRRLRRMDHLQHCAVQFPRCLQGEYFDGHLFQDASYEGFEDFRNSMTGGPLPEPRDITLNIFQSANRPSTASFMFTYYGQTLAHDLSRAIPTDQDLPCCAPENEKHPVCINIRVRKDDPFFSTYNKTCLFLHRTQLCSSCNVEKREQKNAVTATLDSSQIYGSDDDTASTIRAKDGTGKLIFRRTEHGDLLPFDKNPQNLFCSAEIRSRCLKS
;
A
#
# COMPACT_ATOMS: atom_id res chain seq x y z
N MET A 1 -16.66 -22.82 5.79
CA MET A 1 -16.88 -22.12 7.07
C MET A 1 -15.93 -22.70 8.10
N SER A 2 -14.82 -22.02 8.40
CA SER A 2 -13.93 -22.40 9.48
C SER A 2 -14.59 -22.00 10.80
N ASN A 3 -14.81 -22.95 11.72
CA ASN A 3 -15.40 -22.68 13.04
C ASN A 3 -14.46 -21.81 13.88
N CYS A 4 -15.03 -20.81 14.55
CA CYS A 4 -14.34 -20.00 15.56
C CYS A 4 -14.04 -20.91 16.75
N LEU A 5 -12.76 -21.24 16.97
CA LEU A 5 -12.39 -21.97 18.19
C LEU A 5 -12.58 -21.01 19.36
N GLU A 6 -13.54 -21.28 20.24
CA GLU A 6 -13.99 -20.41 21.34
C GLU A 6 -12.87 -19.96 22.30
N ARG A 7 -11.68 -20.59 22.27
CA ARG A 7 -10.54 -20.19 23.11
C ARG A 7 -9.21 -20.33 22.37
N ARG A 8 -8.67 -19.22 21.88
CA ARG A 8 -7.26 -19.10 21.43
C ARG A 8 -6.51 -18.13 22.33
N ARG A 9 -5.24 -18.45 22.63
CA ARG A 9 -4.35 -17.58 23.42
C ARG A 9 -3.63 -16.53 22.58
N LEU A 10 -3.52 -16.75 21.27
CA LEU A 10 -2.78 -15.91 20.33
C LEU A 10 -3.67 -15.55 19.14
N ARG A 11 -3.42 -14.39 18.54
CA ARG A 11 -4.06 -13.93 17.30
C ARG A 11 -3.67 -14.85 16.15
N ARG A 12 -4.54 -14.94 15.13
CA ARG A 12 -4.18 -15.52 13.84
C ARG A 12 -3.44 -14.47 13.00
N MET A 13 -2.65 -14.92 12.02
CA MET A 13 -1.95 -14.01 11.12
C MET A 13 -2.90 -13.33 10.14
N ASP A 14 -3.90 -14.05 9.67
CA ASP A 14 -4.94 -13.58 8.73
C ASP A 14 -6.11 -12.83 9.39
N HIS A 15 -6.10 -12.72 10.73
CA HIS A 15 -7.20 -12.23 11.59
C HIS A 15 -8.57 -12.86 11.36
N LEU A 16 -8.64 -13.99 10.67
CA LEU A 16 -9.88 -14.74 10.56
C LEU A 16 -10.35 -15.13 11.97
N GLN A 17 -11.59 -14.75 12.30
CA GLN A 17 -12.27 -15.11 13.54
C GLN A 17 -11.76 -14.41 14.83
N HIS A 18 -11.22 -13.18 14.72
CA HIS A 18 -10.86 -12.40 15.92
C HIS A 18 -12.07 -11.83 16.69
N CYS A 19 -13.24 -11.74 16.05
CA CYS A 19 -14.46 -11.18 16.66
C CYS A 19 -15.22 -12.23 17.48
N ALA A 20 -15.30 -12.01 18.79
CA ALA A 20 -16.23 -12.68 19.69
C ALA A 20 -17.69 -12.27 19.37
N VAL A 21 -18.51 -13.28 19.01
CA VAL A 21 -19.95 -13.44 19.32
C VAL A 21 -21.01 -12.47 18.76
N GLN A 22 -20.73 -11.31 18.15
CA GLN A 22 -21.87 -10.47 17.67
C GLN A 22 -21.72 -9.69 16.35
N PHE A 23 -20.53 -9.58 15.77
CA PHE A 23 -20.35 -8.96 14.44
C PHE A 23 -19.35 -9.78 13.60
N PRO A 24 -19.81 -10.54 12.59
CA PRO A 24 -18.95 -11.45 11.83
C PRO A 24 -18.00 -10.77 10.83
N ARG A 25 -17.89 -9.43 10.81
CA ARG A 25 -16.92 -8.71 9.97
C ARG A 25 -15.77 -8.13 10.82
N CYS A 26 -14.98 -9.01 11.41
CA CYS A 26 -13.57 -8.70 11.65
C CYS A 26 -12.87 -8.89 10.30
N LEU A 27 -12.34 -7.79 9.77
CA LEU A 27 -11.83 -7.71 8.41
C LEU A 27 -10.57 -8.59 8.27
N GLN A 28 -10.56 -9.45 7.25
CA GLN A 28 -9.44 -10.35 6.90
C GLN A 28 -8.15 -9.54 6.66
N GLY A 29 -6.98 -10.18 6.53
CA GLY A 29 -5.78 -9.51 5.97
C GLY A 29 -6.01 -8.96 4.55
N GLU A 30 -7.10 -9.35 3.90
CA GLU A 30 -7.58 -8.81 2.63
C GLU A 30 -9.03 -8.34 2.76
N TYR A 31 -9.25 -7.04 2.77
CA TYR A 31 -10.57 -6.52 3.08
C TYR A 31 -10.91 -5.18 2.44
N PHE A 32 -12.20 -4.87 2.44
CA PHE A 32 -12.77 -3.60 2.01
C PHE A 32 -12.36 -2.45 2.94
N ASP A 33 -11.69 -1.43 2.42
CA ASP A 33 -11.09 -0.35 3.24
C ASP A 33 -12.11 0.51 4.04
N GLY A 34 -13.41 0.33 3.82
CA GLY A 34 -14.45 1.01 4.60
C GLY A 34 -14.82 2.38 4.03
N HIS A 35 -16.08 2.79 4.19
CA HIS A 35 -16.50 4.18 3.95
C HIS A 35 -16.83 4.84 5.28
N LEU A 36 -15.99 5.78 5.73
CA LEU A 36 -16.35 6.70 6.82
C LEU A 36 -17.04 7.97 6.29
N PHE A 37 -16.84 8.27 5.00
CA PHE A 37 -17.41 9.42 4.30
C PHE A 37 -18.16 8.96 3.05
N GLN A 38 -19.08 9.79 2.57
CA GLN A 38 -19.80 9.53 1.31
C GLN A 38 -18.79 9.34 0.17
N ASP A 39 -18.99 8.28 -0.62
CA ASP A 39 -18.11 7.97 -1.74
C ASP A 39 -17.97 9.19 -2.64
N ALA A 40 -16.75 9.46 -3.10
CA ALA A 40 -16.56 10.51 -4.07
C ALA A 40 -17.47 10.23 -5.29
N SER A 41 -18.18 11.25 -5.76
CA SER A 41 -19.08 11.11 -6.91
C SER A 41 -18.25 10.88 -8.17
N TYR A 42 -18.04 9.61 -8.52
CA TYR A 42 -17.47 9.18 -9.79
C TYR A 42 -18.61 8.98 -10.80
N GLU A 43 -18.43 9.44 -12.03
CA GLU A 43 -19.38 9.19 -13.11
C GLU A 43 -19.15 7.78 -13.68
N GLY A 44 -19.66 6.75 -13.00
CA GLY A 44 -19.47 5.35 -13.42
C GLY A 44 -18.42 4.60 -12.59
N PHE A 45 -18.27 3.30 -12.87
CA PHE A 45 -17.54 2.37 -12.01
C PHE A 45 -16.02 2.59 -12.02
N GLU A 46 -15.44 2.99 -13.16
CA GLU A 46 -13.99 3.15 -13.33
C GLU A 46 -13.54 4.60 -13.47
N ASP A 47 -14.43 5.59 -13.50
CA ASP A 47 -14.05 6.96 -13.86
C ASP A 47 -13.43 7.75 -12.71
N PHE A 48 -12.75 8.84 -13.06
CA PHE A 48 -12.20 9.81 -12.10
C PHE A 48 -13.23 10.89 -11.78
N ARG A 49 -13.06 11.52 -10.62
CA ARG A 49 -13.97 12.56 -10.16
C ARG A 49 -13.83 13.81 -11.04
N ASN A 50 -14.96 14.35 -11.48
CA ASN A 50 -15.05 15.68 -12.08
C ASN A 50 -15.19 16.78 -11.01
N SER A 51 -14.87 18.02 -11.39
CA SER A 51 -15.20 19.21 -10.60
C SER A 51 -16.72 19.31 -10.38
N MET A 52 -17.14 20.00 -9.31
CA MET A 52 -18.57 20.30 -9.08
C MET A 52 -19.19 21.12 -10.21
N THR A 53 -18.37 21.79 -11.03
CA THR A 53 -18.80 22.53 -12.23
C THR A 53 -18.84 21.67 -13.50
N GLY A 54 -18.57 20.37 -13.42
CA GLY A 54 -18.55 19.44 -14.56
C GLY A 54 -17.26 19.45 -15.39
N GLY A 55 -16.29 20.30 -15.06
CA GLY A 55 -14.97 20.33 -15.71
C GLY A 55 -13.94 19.37 -15.09
N PRO A 56 -12.74 19.22 -15.71
CA PRO A 56 -11.65 18.45 -15.12
C PRO A 56 -11.14 19.08 -13.82
N LEU A 57 -10.64 18.25 -12.90
CA LEU A 57 -9.93 18.72 -11.72
C LEU A 57 -8.55 19.29 -12.10
N PRO A 58 -7.97 20.21 -11.30
CA PRO A 58 -6.62 20.70 -11.54
C PRO A 58 -5.60 19.55 -11.52
N GLU A 59 -4.59 19.63 -12.38
CA GLU A 59 -3.51 18.65 -12.43
C GLU A 59 -2.80 18.57 -11.06
N PRO A 60 -2.55 17.36 -10.52
CA PRO A 60 -1.89 17.19 -9.22
C PRO A 60 -0.54 17.89 -9.15
N ARG A 61 0.23 17.89 -10.26
CA ARG A 61 1.53 18.57 -10.31
C ARG A 61 1.38 20.08 -10.18
N ASP A 62 0.41 20.68 -10.85
CA ASP A 62 0.13 22.11 -10.74
C ASP A 62 -0.30 22.49 -9.32
N ILE A 63 -1.06 21.64 -8.64
CA ILE A 63 -1.39 21.82 -7.22
C ILE A 63 -0.11 21.83 -6.38
N THR A 64 0.83 20.89 -6.60
CA THR A 64 2.10 20.87 -5.85
C THR A 64 2.91 22.15 -6.06
N LEU A 65 2.97 22.67 -7.28
CA LEU A 65 3.75 23.87 -7.60
C LEU A 65 3.12 25.15 -7.04
N ASN A 66 1.79 25.24 -7.02
CA ASN A 66 1.09 26.46 -6.65
C ASN A 66 0.75 26.54 -5.15
N ILE A 67 0.55 25.39 -4.48
CA ILE A 67 0.10 25.35 -3.07
C ILE A 67 1.24 24.98 -2.12
N PHE A 68 2.08 24.02 -2.49
CA PHE A 68 3.09 23.48 -1.57
C PHE A 68 4.41 24.23 -1.74
N GLN A 69 4.77 25.03 -0.74
CA GLN A 69 6.02 25.76 -0.73
C GLN A 69 7.11 24.96 0.00
N SER A 70 8.26 24.80 -0.65
CA SER A 70 9.46 24.28 -0.01
C SER A 70 9.95 25.30 1.04
N ALA A 71 9.71 25.01 2.31
CA ALA A 71 10.14 25.84 3.43
C ALA A 71 10.87 24.99 4.46
N ASN A 72 12.05 25.43 4.90
CA ASN A 72 12.74 24.81 6.01
C ASN A 72 12.06 25.24 7.32
N ARG A 73 11.25 24.36 7.88
CA ARG A 73 10.52 24.57 9.14
C ARG A 73 10.94 23.50 10.15
N PRO A 74 11.99 23.74 10.95
CA PRO A 74 12.45 22.77 11.92
C PRO A 74 11.36 22.48 12.95
N SER A 75 11.24 21.21 13.35
CA SER A 75 10.27 20.74 14.34
C SER A 75 10.97 20.40 15.65
N THR A 76 10.23 20.47 16.76
CA THR A 76 10.66 19.94 18.06
C THR A 76 10.50 18.43 18.16
N ALA A 77 9.74 17.81 17.25
CA ALA A 77 9.62 16.37 17.17
C ALA A 77 10.94 15.75 16.69
N SER A 78 11.37 14.68 17.36
CA SER A 78 12.50 13.89 16.88
C SER A 78 12.17 13.22 15.54
N PHE A 79 13.20 12.89 14.78
CA PHE A 79 13.07 12.13 13.54
C PHE A 79 12.31 10.80 13.72
N MET A 80 12.38 10.20 14.92
CA MET A 80 11.68 8.96 15.26
C MET A 80 10.15 9.09 15.13
N PHE A 81 9.60 10.29 15.30
CA PHE A 81 8.16 10.52 15.13
C PHE A 81 7.68 10.12 13.73
N THR A 82 8.41 10.55 12.69
CA THR A 82 8.06 10.24 11.30
C THR A 82 8.18 8.75 11.00
N TYR A 83 9.26 8.11 11.49
CA TYR A 83 9.47 6.67 11.28
C TYR A 83 8.42 5.84 11.98
N TYR A 84 8.13 6.15 13.24
CA TYR A 84 7.09 5.46 13.99
C TYR A 84 5.71 5.62 13.34
N GLY A 85 5.40 6.81 12.82
CA GLY A 85 4.18 7.03 12.04
C GLY A 85 4.09 6.13 10.80
N GLN A 86 5.18 6.00 10.05
CA GLN A 86 5.23 5.10 8.89
C GLN A 86 5.09 3.62 9.29
N THR A 87 5.77 3.21 10.37
CA THR A 87 5.66 1.87 10.96
C THR A 87 4.21 1.55 11.32
N LEU A 88 3.48 2.48 11.96
CA LEU A 88 2.05 2.27 12.24
C LEU A 88 1.20 2.21 10.97
N ALA A 89 1.44 3.09 10.00
CA ALA A 89 0.70 3.10 8.75
C ALA A 89 0.84 1.77 7.98
N HIS A 90 2.04 1.19 7.96
CA HIS A 90 2.33 -0.11 7.34
C HIS A 90 1.73 -1.31 8.07
N ASP A 91 1.39 -1.17 9.36
CA ASP A 91 0.71 -2.20 10.15
C ASP A 91 -0.81 -2.19 9.93
N LEU A 92 -1.36 -1.05 9.54
CA LEU A 92 -2.81 -0.83 9.40
C LEU A 92 -3.31 -0.91 7.96
N SER A 93 -2.51 -0.45 6.99
CA SER A 93 -3.00 -0.27 5.63
C SER A 93 -1.91 -0.50 4.58
N ARG A 94 -2.27 -1.22 3.52
CA ARG A 94 -1.43 -1.46 2.35
C ARG A 94 -2.30 -1.68 1.12
N ALA A 95 -2.29 -0.71 0.21
CA ALA A 95 -2.92 -0.86 -1.09
C ALA A 95 -1.96 -1.53 -2.08
N ILE A 96 -2.46 -2.48 -2.86
CA ILE A 96 -1.72 -3.18 -3.90
C ILE A 96 -2.07 -2.55 -5.26
N PRO A 97 -1.10 -2.19 -6.12
CA PRO A 97 -1.38 -1.74 -7.50
C PRO A 97 -1.79 -2.89 -8.42
N THR A 98 -2.61 -2.61 -9.44
CA THR A 98 -3.22 -3.63 -10.32
C THR A 98 -2.21 -4.31 -11.26
N ASP A 99 -1.30 -3.54 -11.84
CA ASP A 99 -0.25 -4.01 -12.76
C ASP A 99 0.90 -3.01 -12.64
N GLN A 100 2.13 -3.41 -12.36
CA GLN A 100 3.25 -2.50 -12.09
C GLN A 100 4.18 -2.23 -13.27
N ASP A 101 4.12 -3.07 -14.31
CA ASP A 101 5.12 -3.02 -15.39
C ASP A 101 4.60 -2.28 -16.63
N LEU A 102 3.35 -1.80 -16.61
CA LEU A 102 2.76 -1.05 -17.70
C LEU A 102 3.29 0.40 -17.77
N PRO A 103 3.98 0.82 -18.84
CA PRO A 103 4.44 2.21 -18.97
C PRO A 103 3.28 3.12 -19.37
N CYS A 104 2.57 3.67 -18.38
CA CYS A 104 1.35 4.46 -18.60
C CYS A 104 1.55 5.79 -19.37
N CYS A 105 2.76 6.34 -19.34
CA CYS A 105 3.12 7.52 -20.14
C CYS A 105 3.42 7.19 -21.61
N ALA A 106 3.44 5.91 -21.99
CA ALA A 106 3.56 5.53 -23.39
C ALA A 106 2.23 5.81 -24.12
N PRO A 107 2.24 6.38 -25.35
CA PRO A 107 1.01 6.75 -26.07
C PRO A 107 0.00 5.62 -26.22
N GLU A 108 0.47 4.38 -26.40
CA GLU A 108 -0.34 3.17 -26.51
C GLU A 108 -1.10 2.81 -25.22
N ASN A 109 -0.60 3.26 -24.06
CA ASN A 109 -1.14 2.94 -22.74
C ASN A 109 -1.87 4.13 -22.08
N GLU A 110 -1.89 5.31 -22.72
CA GLU A 110 -2.43 6.54 -22.10
C GLU A 110 -3.88 6.38 -21.64
N LYS A 111 -4.67 5.58 -22.38
CA LYS A 111 -6.08 5.31 -22.10
C LYS A 111 -6.32 4.00 -21.35
N HIS A 112 -5.28 3.32 -20.89
CA HIS A 112 -5.43 2.04 -20.21
C HIS A 112 -6.14 2.25 -18.86
N PRO A 113 -7.15 1.43 -18.48
CA PRO A 113 -7.96 1.66 -17.28
C PRO A 113 -7.19 1.70 -15.96
N VAL A 114 -6.00 1.08 -15.90
CA VAL A 114 -5.16 1.09 -14.69
C VAL A 114 -4.28 2.34 -14.59
N CYS A 115 -4.16 3.11 -15.67
CA CYS A 115 -3.24 4.24 -15.74
C CYS A 115 -3.85 5.51 -15.19
N ILE A 116 -3.10 6.18 -14.31
CA ILE A 116 -3.36 7.55 -13.88
C ILE A 116 -2.17 8.38 -14.32
N ASN A 117 -2.34 9.14 -15.40
CA ASN A 117 -1.29 10.01 -15.92
C ASN A 117 -1.40 11.41 -15.30
N ILE A 118 -0.29 11.90 -14.75
CA ILE A 118 -0.12 13.23 -14.20
C ILE A 118 0.67 14.03 -15.23
N ARG A 119 0.02 15.03 -15.83
CA ARG A 119 0.67 15.84 -16.85
C ARG A 119 1.63 16.82 -16.21
N VAL A 120 2.81 16.91 -16.80
CA VAL A 120 3.86 17.84 -16.36
C VAL A 120 4.03 18.90 -17.43
N ARG A 121 3.94 20.16 -17.01
CA ARG A 121 4.10 21.30 -17.91
C ARG A 121 5.53 21.40 -18.43
N LYS A 122 5.69 21.95 -19.63
CA LYS A 122 7.02 22.14 -20.25
C LYS A 122 7.91 23.09 -19.46
N ASP A 123 7.31 24.03 -18.72
CA ASP A 123 7.98 24.99 -17.85
C ASP A 123 8.05 24.53 -16.39
N ASP A 124 7.83 23.24 -16.11
CA ASP A 124 8.00 22.70 -14.75
C ASP A 124 9.44 22.94 -14.26
N PRO A 125 9.64 23.54 -13.07
CA PRO A 125 10.96 23.97 -12.62
C PRO A 125 11.94 22.81 -12.36
N PHE A 126 11.45 21.59 -12.15
CA PHE A 126 12.27 20.41 -11.88
C PHE A 126 12.29 19.46 -13.07
N PHE A 127 11.13 19.00 -13.52
CA PHE A 127 11.01 17.93 -14.50
C PHE A 127 11.36 18.35 -15.94
N SER A 128 11.30 19.64 -16.26
CA SER A 128 11.72 20.16 -17.57
C SER A 128 13.20 19.90 -17.84
N THR A 129 14.05 19.96 -16.80
CA THR A 129 15.50 19.67 -16.93
C THR A 129 15.80 18.23 -17.36
N TYR A 130 14.84 17.33 -17.18
CA TYR A 130 14.91 15.92 -17.57
C TYR A 130 14.05 15.60 -18.80
N ASN A 131 13.49 16.61 -19.48
CA ASN A 131 12.54 16.46 -20.58
C ASN A 131 11.35 15.54 -20.24
N LYS A 132 10.88 15.58 -18.98
CA LYS A 132 9.74 14.77 -18.52
C LYS A 132 8.45 15.59 -18.59
N THR A 133 7.50 15.10 -19.39
CA THR A 133 6.17 15.72 -19.58
C THR A 133 5.02 14.90 -18.97
N CYS A 134 5.33 13.73 -18.42
CA CYS A 134 4.36 12.83 -17.84
C CYS A 134 4.98 12.09 -16.65
N LEU A 135 4.23 12.03 -15.55
CA LEU A 135 4.41 11.10 -14.45
C LEU A 135 3.18 10.19 -14.44
N PHE A 136 3.29 9.01 -13.86
CA PHE A 136 2.15 8.10 -13.80
C PHE A 136 2.06 7.38 -12.47
N LEU A 137 0.85 6.96 -12.14
CA LEU A 137 0.53 6.05 -11.05
C LEU A 137 -0.34 4.93 -11.62
N HIS A 138 -0.27 3.76 -10.98
CA HIS A 138 -1.17 2.66 -11.28
C HIS A 138 -2.31 2.62 -10.27
N ARG A 139 -3.52 2.40 -10.75
CA ARG A 139 -4.68 2.21 -9.88
C ARG A 139 -4.45 1.01 -8.98
N THR A 140 -4.83 1.19 -7.73
CA THR A 140 -4.89 0.12 -6.74
C THR A 140 -5.91 -0.94 -7.16
N GLN A 141 -5.61 -2.19 -6.83
CA GLN A 141 -6.40 -3.37 -7.17
C GLN A 141 -7.82 -3.24 -6.59
N LEU A 142 -8.80 -3.61 -7.41
CA LEU A 142 -10.19 -3.72 -7.00
C LEU A 142 -10.35 -4.90 -6.02
N CYS A 143 -11.17 -4.72 -4.99
CA CYS A 143 -11.66 -5.84 -4.20
C CYS A 143 -12.68 -6.66 -4.99
N SER A 144 -12.23 -7.69 -5.72
CA SER A 144 -13.08 -8.54 -6.56
C SER A 144 -14.07 -9.41 -5.79
N SER A 145 -13.76 -9.72 -4.52
CA SER A 145 -14.65 -10.47 -3.61
C SER A 145 -15.65 -9.57 -2.88
N CYS A 146 -15.54 -8.25 -3.02
CA CYS A 146 -16.48 -7.30 -2.45
C CYS A 146 -17.67 -7.17 -3.40
N ASN A 147 -18.88 -7.49 -2.93
CA ASN A 147 -20.12 -7.20 -3.66
C ASN A 147 -20.45 -5.71 -3.53
N VAL A 148 -19.84 -4.89 -4.38
CA VAL A 148 -19.98 -3.42 -4.35
C VAL A 148 -20.42 -2.91 -5.71
N GLU A 149 -21.39 -1.99 -5.70
CA GLU A 149 -21.89 -1.32 -6.90
C GLU A 149 -20.91 -0.27 -7.43
N LYS A 150 -19.87 0.06 -6.64
CA LYS A 150 -18.80 1.01 -6.94
C LYS A 150 -17.43 0.36 -6.75
N ARG A 151 -16.41 0.92 -7.39
CA ARG A 151 -15.03 0.43 -7.29
C ARG A 151 -14.45 0.68 -5.91
N GLU A 152 -14.06 -0.41 -5.23
CA GLU A 152 -13.44 -0.36 -3.91
C GLU A 152 -12.03 -0.94 -3.88
N GLN A 153 -11.17 -0.31 -3.08
CA GLN A 153 -9.80 -0.76 -2.88
C GLN A 153 -9.71 -1.87 -1.84
N LYS A 154 -8.70 -2.71 -2.03
CA LYS A 154 -8.35 -3.80 -1.14
C LYS A 154 -7.21 -3.36 -0.22
N ASN A 155 -7.41 -3.49 1.09
CA ASN A 155 -6.30 -3.47 2.05
C ASN A 155 -5.69 -4.88 2.13
N ALA A 156 -4.38 -4.99 1.98
CA ALA A 156 -3.63 -6.26 1.97
C ALA A 156 -2.87 -6.57 3.27
N VAL A 157 -3.13 -5.80 4.33
CA VAL A 157 -2.68 -6.11 5.69
C VAL A 157 -3.85 -6.16 6.64
N THR A 158 -3.60 -6.56 7.88
CA THR A 158 -4.64 -6.66 8.91
C THR A 158 -5.09 -5.27 9.36
N ALA A 159 -6.36 -5.13 9.76
CA ALA A 159 -6.91 -3.85 10.22
C ALA A 159 -6.45 -3.42 11.62
N THR A 160 -5.62 -4.23 12.30
CA THR A 160 -5.30 -4.06 13.72
C THR A 160 -3.84 -3.73 13.92
N LEU A 161 -3.53 -3.01 15.01
CA LEU A 161 -2.16 -2.86 15.48
C LEU A 161 -1.70 -4.16 16.15
N ASP A 162 -1.05 -5.02 15.39
CA ASP A 162 -0.65 -6.36 15.79
C ASP A 162 0.80 -6.70 15.39
N SER A 163 1.53 -5.73 14.84
CA SER A 163 2.87 -5.93 14.29
C SER A 163 2.90 -6.90 13.10
N SER A 164 1.81 -7.01 12.34
CA SER A 164 1.76 -7.72 11.06
C SER A 164 2.80 -7.23 10.05
N GLN A 165 3.30 -5.99 10.16
CA GLN A 165 4.46 -5.55 9.36
C GLN A 165 5.77 -6.31 9.68
N ILE A 166 5.85 -6.97 10.85
CA ILE A 166 6.98 -7.78 11.31
C ILE A 166 6.66 -9.27 11.13
N TYR A 167 5.41 -9.67 11.38
CA TYR A 167 5.00 -11.07 11.46
C TYR A 167 4.29 -11.59 10.20
N GLY A 168 4.01 -10.73 9.23
CA GLY A 168 3.16 -11.03 8.08
C GLY A 168 1.67 -10.87 8.40
N SER A 169 0.86 -10.73 7.35
CA SER A 169 -0.62 -10.64 7.43
C SER A 169 -1.33 -11.91 6.96
N ASP A 170 -0.58 -12.96 6.67
CA ASP A 170 -1.07 -14.25 6.21
C ASP A 170 -0.14 -15.38 6.71
N ASP A 171 -0.68 -16.59 6.78
CA ASP A 171 0.03 -17.75 7.33
C ASP A 171 1.25 -18.16 6.49
N ASP A 172 1.21 -17.96 5.16
CA ASP A 172 2.31 -18.33 4.27
C ASP A 172 3.51 -17.40 4.48
N THR A 173 3.28 -16.09 4.46
CA THR A 173 4.30 -15.08 4.78
C THR A 173 4.88 -15.34 6.16
N ALA A 174 4.04 -15.47 7.18
CA ALA A 174 4.45 -15.72 8.56
C ALA A 174 5.28 -17.02 8.70
N SER A 175 4.91 -18.06 7.97
CA SER A 175 5.64 -19.33 7.91
C SER A 175 7.02 -19.14 7.27
N THR A 176 7.14 -18.32 6.23
CA THR A 176 8.40 -18.14 5.49
C THR A 176 9.41 -17.22 6.19
N ILE A 177 9.01 -16.46 7.21
CA ILE A 177 9.89 -15.59 8.00
C ILE A 177 10.29 -16.20 9.36
N ARG A 178 9.80 -17.39 9.69
CA ARG A 178 10.17 -18.12 10.92
C ARG A 178 11.36 -19.05 10.67
N ALA A 179 12.28 -19.15 11.63
CA ALA A 179 13.47 -19.99 11.53
C ALA A 179 13.16 -21.50 11.48
N LYS A 180 12.05 -21.93 12.10
CA LYS A 180 11.60 -23.34 12.17
C LYS A 180 12.65 -24.31 12.72
N ASP A 181 13.58 -23.81 13.52
CA ASP A 181 14.67 -24.56 14.16
C ASP A 181 14.38 -24.92 15.63
N GLY A 182 13.13 -24.74 16.06
CA GLY A 182 12.69 -24.96 17.45
C GLY A 182 12.98 -23.79 18.41
N THR A 183 13.70 -22.75 17.99
CA THR A 183 14.03 -21.61 18.86
C THR A 183 12.90 -20.60 19.02
N GLY A 184 11.90 -20.63 18.13
CA GLY A 184 10.83 -19.64 18.06
C GLY A 184 11.24 -18.29 17.44
N LYS A 185 12.45 -18.18 16.88
CA LYS A 185 12.96 -16.95 16.26
C LYS A 185 12.45 -16.72 14.83
N LEU A 186 12.52 -15.47 14.40
CA LEU A 186 12.46 -15.11 12.98
C LEU A 186 13.80 -15.46 12.30
N ILE A 187 13.76 -15.67 10.98
CA ILE A 187 14.99 -15.79 10.18
C ILE A 187 15.74 -14.46 10.19
N PHE A 188 17.06 -14.54 10.19
CA PHE A 188 17.94 -13.39 10.15
C PHE A 188 19.20 -13.73 9.35
N ARG A 189 19.95 -12.69 9.00
CA ARG A 189 21.28 -12.81 8.42
C ARG A 189 22.29 -12.24 9.41
N ARG A 190 23.25 -13.05 9.82
CA ARG A 190 24.35 -12.60 10.67
C ARG A 190 25.34 -11.76 9.86
N THR A 191 25.72 -10.62 10.40
CA THR A 191 26.74 -9.72 9.84
C THR A 191 27.76 -9.37 10.94
N GLU A 192 28.87 -8.74 10.55
CA GLU A 192 29.85 -8.23 11.51
C GLU A 192 29.28 -7.16 12.46
N HIS A 193 28.16 -6.53 12.09
CA HIS A 193 27.47 -5.51 12.87
C HIS A 193 26.24 -6.03 13.63
N GLY A 194 26.02 -7.35 13.63
CA GLY A 194 24.88 -8.00 14.28
C GLY A 194 23.93 -8.67 13.30
N ASP A 195 22.78 -9.12 13.82
CA ASP A 195 21.77 -9.84 13.05
C ASP A 195 20.85 -8.82 12.34
N LEU A 196 20.75 -8.95 11.01
CA LEU A 196 19.90 -8.10 10.16
C LEU A 196 18.76 -8.91 9.56
N LEU A 197 17.73 -8.22 9.05
CA LEU A 197 16.70 -8.84 8.22
C LEU A 197 17.36 -9.58 7.03
N PRO A 198 16.82 -10.75 6.65
CA PRO A 198 17.30 -11.46 5.48
C PRO A 198 16.92 -10.70 4.21
N PHE A 199 17.63 -10.98 3.12
CA PHE A 199 17.23 -10.45 1.83
C PHE A 199 15.93 -11.09 1.35
N ASP A 200 15.10 -10.28 0.70
CA ASP A 200 13.96 -10.81 -0.03
C ASP A 200 14.45 -11.51 -1.30
N LYS A 201 13.94 -12.73 -1.50
CA LYS A 201 14.23 -13.56 -2.68
C LYS A 201 13.02 -13.66 -3.61
N ASN A 202 11.90 -13.04 -3.25
CA ASN A 202 10.70 -13.03 -4.06
C ASN A 202 10.90 -12.07 -5.25
N PRO A 203 11.03 -12.60 -6.50
CA PRO A 203 11.19 -11.74 -7.66
C PRO A 203 9.91 -10.94 -7.98
N GLN A 204 8.78 -11.30 -7.36
CA GLN A 204 7.48 -10.66 -7.52
C GLN A 204 7.18 -9.67 -6.38
N ASN A 205 8.15 -9.34 -5.50
CA ASN A 205 7.91 -8.31 -4.50
C ASN A 205 7.74 -6.95 -5.19
N LEU A 206 6.49 -6.49 -5.19
CA LEU A 206 5.99 -5.25 -5.78
C LEU A 206 6.63 -3.97 -5.21
N PHE A 207 7.22 -4.03 -4.01
CA PHE A 207 7.90 -2.90 -3.36
C PHE A 207 9.43 -2.99 -3.50
N CYS A 208 9.92 -4.01 -4.20
CA CYS A 208 11.33 -4.21 -4.46
C CYS A 208 11.63 -4.02 -5.95
N SER A 209 12.16 -2.85 -6.31
CA SER A 209 12.44 -2.52 -7.71
C SER A 209 13.39 -3.54 -8.34
N ALA A 210 13.13 -3.87 -9.61
CA ALA A 210 13.88 -4.87 -10.37
C ALA A 210 15.41 -4.62 -10.37
N GLU A 211 15.82 -3.34 -10.38
CA GLU A 211 17.20 -2.90 -10.39
C GLU A 211 17.94 -3.10 -9.04
N ILE A 212 17.20 -3.21 -7.94
CA ILE A 212 17.76 -3.27 -6.57
C ILE A 212 17.29 -4.54 -5.82
N ARG A 213 16.81 -5.56 -6.54
CA ARG A 213 16.33 -6.82 -5.97
C ARG A 213 17.32 -7.51 -5.03
N SER A 214 18.61 -7.31 -5.22
CA SER A 214 19.67 -7.84 -4.36
C SER A 214 19.82 -7.14 -3.00
N ARG A 215 19.07 -6.06 -2.73
CA ARG A 215 19.21 -5.27 -1.49
C ARG A 215 17.93 -5.11 -0.68
N CYS A 216 16.77 -5.53 -1.20
CA CYS A 216 15.53 -5.47 -0.44
C CYS A 216 15.56 -6.46 0.72
N LEU A 217 15.00 -6.05 1.84
CA LEU A 217 14.87 -6.88 3.02
C LEU A 217 13.52 -7.56 3.01
N LYS A 218 13.47 -8.80 3.47
CA LYS A 218 12.22 -9.51 3.68
C LYS A 218 11.53 -8.93 4.91
N SER A 219 10.33 -8.39 4.72
CA SER A 219 9.40 -7.95 5.76
C SER A 219 8.13 -8.79 5.71
#